data_AF-A0A8T7GE29-F1
#
_entry.id   AF-A0A8T7GE29-F1
#
_cell.length_a   1.000
_cell.length_b   1.000
_cell.length_c   1.000
_cell.angle_alpha   90.00
_cell.angle_beta   90.00
_cell.angle_gamma   90.00
#
_symmetry.space_group_name_H-M   'P 1'
#
loop_
_entity.id
_entity.type
_entity.pdbx_description
1 polymer ?
#
loop_
_entity_poly.entity_id
_entity_poly.type
_entity_poly.pdbx_seq_one_letter_code
_entity_poly.pdbx_strand_id
1 'polypeptide(L)'
;MFKDRLNHYKVNKVRREQGLNNCLSFAPFLPRLAKIVPGLIKGTYYAITSYTNVGKTPFAKFLFVLIPLFWASKGMKIKIFYFCLEESKEQFYDSMITAKLYRDKKKDFNTMQLNSMFENGNIDEETLKDIENFETYFEWFDKHVEIITHISNPTGIYKYVKEYAQKNGKFFYKGNEVLDGGDTYVPNDPDEYVIVLTDHINLLDTESGAPTLAEAMHRLSTKYCLDRMINAYQYIVCNVHQQSTEGENADYNKFNQNRCSITTLGDNKRISRDYQVLFALDAPHKYNITNDRGYDVALCGGLFYRGLTVLKNRFGPANVHVGVQIVPHGCMFFEVEKNGKVNKTC
;
A
#
# COMPACT_ATOMS: atom_id res chain seq x y z
N MET A 1 -25.98 -19.30 8.73
CA MET A 1 -24.67 -19.27 8.05
C MET A 1 -24.76 -19.54 6.54
N PHE A 2 -25.11 -20.74 6.05
CA PHE A 2 -25.10 -21.01 4.60
C PHE A 2 -26.06 -20.09 3.80
N LYS A 3 -27.30 -19.93 4.28
CA LYS A 3 -28.29 -19.04 3.65
C LYS A 3 -27.80 -17.58 3.57
N ASP A 4 -27.18 -17.09 4.64
CA ASP A 4 -26.63 -15.74 4.71
C ASP A 4 -25.50 -15.54 3.71
N ARG A 5 -24.61 -16.55 3.58
CA ARG A 5 -23.55 -16.55 2.56
C ARG A 5 -24.11 -16.57 1.14
N LEU A 6 -25.14 -17.38 0.87
CA LEU A 6 -25.80 -17.42 -0.44
C LEU A 6 -26.42 -16.06 -0.80
N ASN A 7 -27.08 -15.40 0.16
CA ASN A 7 -27.62 -14.06 -0.06
C ASN A 7 -26.51 -13.04 -0.33
N HIS A 8 -25.41 -13.09 0.42
CA HIS A 8 -24.24 -12.26 0.15
C HIS A 8 -23.69 -12.45 -1.26
N TYR A 9 -23.60 -13.70 -1.77
CA TYR A 9 -23.16 -13.95 -3.14
C TYR A 9 -24.12 -13.37 -4.20
N LYS A 10 -25.44 -13.48 -3.97
CA LYS A 10 -26.44 -12.90 -4.86
C LYS A 10 -26.30 -11.38 -4.94
N VAL A 11 -26.15 -10.71 -3.79
CA VAL A 11 -25.95 -9.25 -3.72
C VAL A 11 -24.68 -8.84 -4.46
N ASN A 12 -23.55 -9.51 -4.17
CA ASN A 12 -22.28 -9.19 -4.82
C ASN A 12 -22.32 -9.40 -6.34
N LYS A 13 -23.04 -10.42 -6.80
CA LYS A 13 -23.23 -10.68 -8.24
C LYS A 13 -24.00 -9.52 -8.90
N VAL A 14 -25.14 -9.13 -8.33
CA VAL A 14 -25.94 -8.01 -8.84
C VAL A 14 -25.14 -6.71 -8.88
N ARG A 15 -24.35 -6.42 -7.83
CA ARG A 15 -23.44 -5.26 -7.81
C ARG A 15 -22.47 -5.28 -8.98
N ARG A 16 -21.85 -6.43 -9.28
CA ARG A 16 -20.94 -6.56 -10.44
C ARG A 16 -21.65 -6.36 -11.77
N GLU A 17 -22.86 -6.90 -11.93
CA GLU A 17 -23.67 -6.74 -13.14
C GLU A 17 -24.10 -5.29 -13.37
N GLN A 18 -24.22 -4.51 -12.30
CA GLN A 18 -24.44 -3.06 -12.32
C GLN A 18 -23.16 -2.24 -12.50
N GLY A 19 -22.01 -2.88 -12.71
CA GLY A 19 -20.71 -2.21 -12.89
C GLY A 19 -20.03 -1.74 -11.60
N LEU A 20 -20.60 -2.03 -10.42
CA LEU A 20 -19.98 -1.70 -9.14
C LEU A 20 -18.85 -2.69 -8.81
N ASN A 21 -17.83 -2.25 -8.10
CA ASN A 21 -16.76 -3.12 -7.63
C ASN A 21 -17.02 -3.56 -6.18
N ASN A 22 -16.70 -4.82 -5.89
CA ASN A 22 -16.73 -5.37 -4.52
C ASN A 22 -15.37 -5.22 -3.80
N CYS A 23 -14.38 -4.62 -4.47
CA CYS A 23 -13.05 -4.30 -3.96
C CYS A 23 -12.53 -3.04 -4.68
N LEU A 24 -11.49 -2.39 -4.16
CA LEU A 24 -10.81 -1.31 -4.88
C LEU A 24 -9.90 -1.93 -5.94
N SER A 25 -10.45 -2.16 -7.14
CA SER A 25 -9.82 -3.03 -8.14
C SER A 25 -8.50 -2.46 -8.67
N PHE A 26 -7.52 -3.35 -8.83
CA PHE A 26 -6.24 -3.03 -9.49
C PHE A 26 -6.32 -3.12 -11.02
N ALA A 27 -7.40 -3.68 -11.59
CA ALA A 27 -7.49 -3.99 -13.02
C ALA A 27 -7.22 -2.81 -13.98
N PRO A 28 -7.64 -1.56 -13.68
CA PRO A 28 -7.34 -0.42 -14.56
C PRO A 28 -5.83 -0.15 -14.72
N PHE A 29 -5.06 -0.43 -13.67
CA PHE A 29 -3.66 -0.05 -13.55
C PHE A 29 -2.69 -1.23 -13.70
N LEU A 30 -3.04 -2.37 -13.11
CA LEU A 30 -2.24 -3.59 -13.02
C LEU A 30 -3.09 -4.81 -13.42
N PRO A 31 -3.46 -4.96 -14.70
CA PRO A 31 -4.43 -5.95 -15.15
C PRO A 31 -4.00 -7.41 -14.96
N ARG A 32 -2.70 -7.74 -14.99
CA ARG A 32 -2.22 -9.11 -14.71
C ARG A 32 -2.14 -9.35 -13.21
N LEU A 33 -1.72 -8.38 -12.40
CA LEU A 33 -1.78 -8.47 -10.94
C LEU A 33 -3.22 -8.67 -10.49
N ALA A 34 -4.17 -7.95 -11.09
CA ALA A 34 -5.60 -8.04 -10.79
C ALA A 34 -6.19 -9.45 -11.03
N LYS A 35 -5.54 -10.29 -11.84
CA LYS A 35 -5.95 -11.71 -12.01
C LYS A 35 -5.53 -12.59 -10.83
N ILE A 36 -4.59 -12.13 -10.01
CA ILE A 36 -4.01 -12.85 -8.86
C ILE A 36 -4.55 -12.27 -7.55
N VAL A 37 -4.52 -10.95 -7.43
CA VAL A 37 -5.07 -10.14 -6.33
C VAL A 37 -5.95 -9.06 -6.96
N PRO A 38 -7.28 -9.18 -6.94
CA PRO A 38 -8.18 -8.34 -7.75
C PRO A 38 -8.18 -6.86 -7.39
N GLY A 39 -7.73 -6.51 -6.19
CA GLY A 39 -7.77 -5.17 -5.63
C GLY A 39 -7.66 -5.20 -4.10
N LEU A 40 -7.92 -4.06 -3.47
CA LEU A 40 -8.00 -4.00 -2.01
C LEU A 40 -9.38 -4.45 -1.52
N ILE A 41 -9.36 -5.51 -0.73
CA ILE A 41 -10.53 -6.20 -0.17
C ILE A 41 -10.66 -5.83 1.32
N LYS A 42 -11.87 -5.47 1.77
CA LYS A 42 -12.18 -5.22 3.19
C LYS A 42 -11.79 -6.43 4.06
N GLY A 43 -11.34 -6.16 5.29
CA GLY A 43 -10.89 -7.21 6.21
C GLY A 43 -9.67 -7.97 5.70
N THR A 44 -8.77 -7.30 4.98
CA THR A 44 -7.53 -7.91 4.48
C THR A 44 -6.28 -7.18 4.95
N TYR A 45 -5.35 -7.95 5.49
CA TYR A 45 -4.02 -7.52 5.90
C TYR A 45 -3.01 -7.72 4.78
N TYR A 46 -2.60 -6.62 4.17
CA TYR A 46 -1.54 -6.54 3.19
C TYR A 46 -0.20 -6.20 3.84
N ALA A 47 0.88 -6.53 3.15
CA ALA A 47 2.20 -6.00 3.44
C ALA A 47 2.97 -5.79 2.14
N ILE A 48 3.86 -4.80 2.15
CA ILE A 48 4.81 -4.53 1.08
C ILE A 48 6.21 -4.69 1.65
N THR A 49 7.06 -5.44 0.97
CA THR A 49 8.45 -5.62 1.38
C THR A 49 9.43 -5.44 0.23
N SER A 50 10.58 -4.86 0.56
CA SER A 50 11.77 -4.87 -0.28
C SER A 50 13.00 -4.39 0.50
N TYR A 51 14.16 -4.56 -0.11
CA TYR A 51 15.38 -3.85 0.26
C TYR A 51 15.26 -2.33 0.09
N THR A 52 16.22 -1.57 0.62
CA THR A 52 16.25 -0.11 0.57
C THR A 52 16.39 0.41 -0.87
N ASN A 53 15.87 1.61 -1.15
CA ASN A 53 15.97 2.26 -2.47
C ASN A 53 15.45 1.42 -3.66
N VAL A 54 14.44 0.56 -3.44
CA VAL A 54 13.78 -0.21 -4.51
C VAL A 54 12.46 0.45 -4.95
N GLY A 55 11.78 1.20 -4.07
CA GLY A 55 10.52 1.88 -4.38
C GLY A 55 9.30 1.41 -3.57
N LYS A 56 9.50 0.99 -2.30
CA LYS A 56 8.42 0.57 -1.39
C LYS A 56 7.38 1.66 -1.20
N THR A 57 7.82 2.85 -0.78
CA THR A 57 6.94 3.98 -0.49
C THR A 57 6.18 4.44 -1.73
N PRO A 58 6.80 4.63 -2.92
CA PRO A 58 6.06 4.84 -4.16
C PRO A 58 5.03 3.74 -4.44
N PHE A 59 5.36 2.47 -4.21
CA PHE A 59 4.44 1.34 -4.44
C PHE A 59 3.28 1.31 -3.44
N ALA A 60 3.55 1.63 -2.17
CA ALA A 60 2.55 1.76 -1.12
C ALA A 60 1.58 2.91 -1.44
N LYS A 61 2.10 4.09 -1.78
CA LYS A 61 1.32 5.24 -2.27
C LYS A 61 0.51 4.88 -3.51
N PHE A 62 1.09 4.15 -4.46
CA PHE A 62 0.36 3.73 -5.66
C PHE A 62 -0.86 2.86 -5.33
N LEU A 63 -0.64 1.73 -4.64
CA LEU A 63 -1.70 0.75 -4.38
C LEU A 63 -2.73 1.22 -3.35
N PHE A 64 -2.30 1.99 -2.35
CA PHE A 64 -3.12 2.29 -1.17
C PHE A 64 -3.47 3.77 -1.00
N VAL A 65 -3.02 4.65 -1.91
CA VAL A 65 -3.45 6.05 -1.96
C VAL A 65 -3.99 6.39 -3.34
N LEU A 66 -3.18 6.28 -4.40
CA LEU A 66 -3.57 6.72 -5.74
C LEU A 66 -4.69 5.87 -6.37
N ILE A 67 -4.59 4.54 -6.31
CA ILE A 67 -5.67 3.65 -6.80
C ILE A 67 -6.97 3.83 -5.99
N PRO A 68 -6.94 3.88 -4.64
CA PRO A 68 -8.12 4.24 -3.86
C PRO A 68 -8.72 5.60 -4.27
N LEU A 69 -7.92 6.66 -4.40
CA LEU A 69 -8.41 7.97 -4.82
C LEU A 69 -9.04 7.94 -6.23
N PHE A 70 -8.50 7.14 -7.15
CA PHE A 70 -9.15 6.90 -8.43
C PHE A 70 -10.57 6.36 -8.23
N TRP A 71 -10.78 5.38 -7.35
CA TRP A 71 -12.11 4.86 -7.04
C TRP A 71 -13.00 5.85 -6.26
N ALA A 72 -12.41 6.69 -5.40
CA ALA A 72 -13.13 7.78 -4.75
C ALA A 72 -13.70 8.78 -5.76
N SER A 73 -12.92 9.11 -6.81
CA SER A 73 -13.39 9.96 -7.91
C SER A 73 -14.53 9.35 -8.73
N LYS A 74 -14.75 8.02 -8.60
CA LYS A 74 -15.87 7.27 -9.19
C LYS A 74 -17.03 7.06 -8.21
N GLY A 75 -17.02 7.75 -7.06
CA GLY A 75 -18.10 7.75 -6.09
C GLY A 75 -17.98 6.71 -4.97
N MET A 76 -16.85 5.98 -4.87
CA MET A 76 -16.64 5.08 -3.73
C MET A 76 -16.26 5.88 -2.47
N LYS A 77 -16.86 5.56 -1.32
CA LYS A 77 -16.52 6.20 -0.05
C LYS A 77 -15.23 5.61 0.50
N ILE A 78 -14.21 6.45 0.68
CA ILE A 78 -12.86 6.02 1.04
C ILE A 78 -12.29 6.94 2.11
N LYS A 79 -11.74 6.34 3.17
CA LYS A 79 -10.93 7.03 4.17
C LYS A 79 -9.58 6.34 4.28
N ILE A 80 -8.50 7.10 4.28
CA ILE A 80 -7.13 6.62 4.33
C ILE A 80 -6.42 7.27 5.51
N PHE A 81 -5.89 6.44 6.40
CA PHE A 81 -4.96 6.83 7.45
C PHE A 81 -3.57 6.36 7.05
N TYR A 82 -2.66 7.29 6.79
CA TYR A 82 -1.29 6.98 6.41
C TYR A 82 -0.34 7.44 7.52
N PHE A 83 0.11 6.48 8.34
CA PHE A 83 1.12 6.71 9.36
C PHE A 83 2.51 6.74 8.71
N CYS A 84 3.01 7.95 8.46
CA CYS A 84 4.31 8.23 7.85
C CYS A 84 5.36 8.31 8.96
N LEU A 85 6.19 7.28 9.10
CA LEU A 85 7.25 7.23 10.12
C LEU A 85 8.61 7.64 9.56
N GLU A 86 8.79 7.58 8.24
CA GLU A 86 10.07 7.89 7.58
C GLU A 86 10.12 9.31 6.98
N GLU A 87 9.00 9.81 6.46
CA GLU A 87 8.94 11.10 5.75
C GLU A 87 8.04 12.13 6.46
N SER A 88 8.34 13.41 6.24
CA SER A 88 7.51 14.50 6.74
C SER A 88 6.20 14.64 5.97
N LYS A 89 5.25 15.40 6.51
CA LYS A 89 3.98 15.67 5.83
C LYS A 89 4.21 16.42 4.52
N GLU A 90 5.13 17.39 4.54
CA GLU A 90 5.53 18.19 3.36
C GLU A 90 6.10 17.28 2.26
N GLN A 91 7.04 16.40 2.60
CA GLN A 91 7.61 15.43 1.65
C GLN A 91 6.54 14.51 1.05
N PHE A 92 5.57 14.10 1.86
CA PHE A 92 4.43 13.34 1.37
C PHE A 92 3.60 14.16 0.36
N TYR A 93 3.25 15.41 0.66
CA TYR A 93 2.51 16.27 -0.27
C TYR A 93 3.29 16.51 -1.56
N ASP A 94 4.59 16.80 -1.48
CA ASP A 94 5.45 16.98 -2.64
C ASP A 94 5.35 15.76 -3.57
N SER A 95 5.41 14.55 -3.01
CA SER A 95 5.26 13.31 -3.78
C SER A 95 3.87 13.14 -4.43
N MET A 96 2.81 13.67 -3.81
CA MET A 96 1.47 13.67 -4.38
C MET A 96 1.31 14.71 -5.48
N ILE A 97 1.98 15.86 -5.36
CA ILE A 97 2.02 16.91 -6.39
C ILE A 97 2.77 16.40 -7.62
N THR A 98 3.97 15.81 -7.44
CA THR A 98 4.73 15.23 -8.55
C THR A 98 3.96 14.08 -9.21
N ALA A 99 3.27 13.24 -8.41
CA ALA A 99 2.39 12.20 -8.94
C ALA A 99 1.26 12.77 -9.82
N LYS A 100 0.63 13.86 -9.39
CA LYS A 100 -0.46 14.51 -10.14
C LYS A 100 0.05 15.22 -11.40
N LEU A 101 1.19 15.92 -11.33
CA LEU A 101 1.86 16.50 -12.51
C LEU A 101 2.16 15.42 -13.56
N TYR A 102 2.74 14.29 -13.13
CA TYR A 102 3.01 13.19 -14.04
C TYR A 102 1.72 12.62 -14.64
N ARG A 103 0.70 12.36 -13.82
CA ARG A 103 -0.55 11.75 -14.27
C ARG A 103 -1.27 12.63 -15.30
N ASP A 104 -1.47 13.91 -14.96
CA ASP A 104 -2.35 14.83 -15.68
C ASP A 104 -1.62 15.58 -16.81
N LYS A 105 -0.30 15.82 -16.66
CA LYS A 105 0.50 16.65 -17.59
C LYS A 105 1.70 15.92 -18.20
N LYS A 106 2.01 14.70 -17.76
CA LYS A 106 3.21 13.92 -18.16
C LYS A 106 4.54 14.63 -17.85
N LYS A 107 4.52 15.57 -16.91
CA LYS A 107 5.71 16.26 -16.38
C LYS A 107 6.30 15.43 -15.24
N ASP A 108 7.51 14.90 -15.41
CA ASP A 108 8.22 14.05 -14.44
C ASP A 108 9.27 14.88 -13.69
N PHE A 109 8.89 15.43 -12.55
CA PHE A 109 9.76 16.18 -11.66
C PHE A 109 9.94 15.43 -10.35
N ASN A 110 11.16 15.44 -9.81
CA ASN A 110 11.41 15.00 -8.44
C ASN A 110 11.10 16.13 -7.43
N THR A 111 11.06 15.79 -6.14
CA THR A 111 10.75 16.75 -5.07
C THR A 111 11.80 17.85 -4.93
N MET A 112 13.07 17.58 -5.26
CA MET A 112 14.13 18.59 -5.25
C MET A 112 13.94 19.63 -6.37
N GLN A 113 13.50 19.21 -7.57
CA GLN A 113 13.16 20.12 -8.68
C GLN A 113 11.92 20.95 -8.35
N LEU A 114 10.92 20.33 -7.70
CA LEU A 114 9.72 21.02 -7.22
C LEU A 114 10.06 22.14 -6.23
N ASN A 115 11.05 21.89 -5.36
CA ASN A 115 11.53 22.83 -4.35
C ASN A 115 12.69 23.72 -4.82
N SER A 116 12.95 23.79 -6.14
CA SER A 116 13.98 24.66 -6.73
C SER A 116 15.41 24.46 -6.21
N MET A 117 15.78 23.22 -5.90
CA MET A 117 17.08 22.90 -5.27
C MET A 117 18.24 22.74 -6.27
N PHE A 118 17.97 22.62 -7.57
CA PHE A 118 19.03 22.48 -8.59
C PHE A 118 19.39 23.83 -9.21
N GLU A 119 20.60 23.97 -9.77
CA GLU A 119 20.97 25.15 -10.55
C GLU A 119 20.14 25.29 -11.84
N ASN A 120 19.77 24.16 -12.44
CA ASN A 120 19.01 24.08 -13.69
C ASN A 120 17.99 22.93 -13.63
N GLY A 121 16.91 23.02 -14.41
CA GLY A 121 15.92 21.95 -14.53
C GLY A 121 14.89 21.89 -13.39
N ASN A 122 14.75 22.95 -12.60
CA ASN A 122 13.62 23.14 -11.70
C ASN A 122 12.33 23.42 -12.47
N ILE A 123 11.21 23.48 -11.76
CA ILE A 123 9.92 23.82 -12.35
C ILE A 123 9.94 25.23 -12.97
N ASP A 124 9.19 25.39 -14.06
CA ASP A 124 8.98 26.68 -14.73
C ASP A 124 7.64 27.31 -14.32
N GLU A 125 7.41 28.54 -14.79
CA GLU A 125 6.19 29.31 -14.49
C GLU A 125 4.91 28.60 -15.00
N GLU A 126 5.02 27.87 -16.11
CA GLU A 126 3.90 27.08 -16.64
C GLU A 126 3.54 25.93 -15.69
N THR A 127 4.55 25.23 -15.18
CA THR A 127 4.37 24.14 -14.21
C THR A 127 3.89 24.67 -12.86
N LEU A 128 4.34 25.85 -12.43
CA LEU A 128 3.82 26.48 -11.21
C LEU A 128 2.33 26.78 -11.34
N LYS A 129 1.88 27.33 -12.47
CA LYS A 129 0.45 27.53 -12.77
C LYS A 129 -0.32 26.21 -12.83
N ASP A 130 0.26 25.14 -13.36
CA ASP A 130 -0.37 23.81 -13.30
C ASP A 130 -0.60 23.38 -11.86
N ILE A 131 0.36 23.61 -10.95
CA ILE A 131 0.26 23.25 -9.52
C ILE A 131 -0.80 24.11 -8.82
N GLU A 132 -0.86 25.42 -9.08
CA GLU A 132 -1.89 26.31 -8.53
C GLU A 132 -3.31 25.80 -8.87
N ASN A 133 -3.51 25.31 -10.09
CA ASN A 133 -4.78 24.72 -10.53
C ASN A 133 -5.13 23.39 -9.82
N PHE A 134 -4.25 22.84 -8.98
CA PHE A 134 -4.50 21.61 -8.24
C PHE A 134 -5.15 21.83 -6.88
N GLU A 135 -5.34 23.07 -6.43
CA GLU A 135 -5.91 23.42 -5.12
C GLU A 135 -7.20 22.62 -4.82
N THR A 136 -8.20 22.69 -5.70
CA THR A 136 -9.48 21.96 -5.52
C THR A 136 -9.29 20.45 -5.42
N TYR A 137 -8.30 19.89 -6.14
CA TYR A 137 -7.99 18.47 -6.02
C TYR A 137 -7.39 18.15 -4.65
N PHE A 138 -6.50 18.98 -4.12
CA PHE A 138 -5.87 18.74 -2.83
C PHE A 138 -6.83 18.99 -1.65
N GLU A 139 -7.76 19.94 -1.75
CA GLU A 139 -8.86 20.07 -0.80
C GLU A 139 -9.76 18.81 -0.77
N TRP A 140 -9.98 18.19 -1.94
CA TRP A 140 -10.70 16.93 -2.03
C TRP A 140 -9.86 15.75 -1.51
N PHE A 141 -8.55 15.73 -1.80
CA PHE A 141 -7.60 14.73 -1.29
C PHE A 141 -7.58 14.72 0.24
N ASP A 142 -7.51 15.88 0.89
CA ASP A 142 -7.46 16.03 2.36
C ASP A 142 -8.70 15.48 3.07
N LYS A 143 -9.85 15.45 2.37
CA LYS A 143 -11.07 14.83 2.90
C LYS A 143 -10.97 13.30 2.96
N HIS A 144 -10.16 12.70 2.09
CA HIS A 144 -10.00 11.25 1.97
C HIS A 144 -8.74 10.74 2.67
N VAL A 145 -7.67 11.53 2.70
CA VAL A 145 -6.34 11.09 3.15
C VAL A 145 -5.89 11.89 4.35
N GLU A 146 -5.49 11.17 5.39
CA GLU A 146 -4.97 11.73 6.62
C GLU A 146 -3.54 11.26 6.85
N ILE A 147 -2.61 12.20 6.75
CA ILE A 147 -1.17 11.97 6.89
C ILE A 147 -0.79 12.19 8.35
N ILE A 148 -0.36 11.12 9.02
CA ILE A 148 -0.05 11.12 10.45
C ILE A 148 1.44 10.87 10.64
N THR A 149 2.17 11.88 11.09
CA THR A 149 3.63 11.82 11.30
C THR A 149 4.04 11.82 12.78
N HIS A 150 3.12 12.18 13.68
CA HIS A 150 3.39 12.37 15.11
C HIS A 150 3.07 11.14 15.97
N ILE A 151 2.63 10.03 15.36
CA ILE A 151 2.25 8.79 16.05
C ILE A 151 3.04 7.61 15.47
N SER A 152 3.95 7.08 16.29
CA SER A 152 4.95 6.07 15.92
C SER A 152 4.89 4.81 16.79
N ASN A 153 4.25 4.84 17.95
CA ASN A 153 4.11 3.65 18.80
C ASN A 153 2.83 2.85 18.49
N PRO A 154 2.83 1.50 18.67
CA PRO A 154 1.70 0.65 18.33
C PRO A 154 0.37 1.05 18.96
N THR A 155 0.36 1.40 20.25
CA THR A 155 -0.88 1.73 20.96
C THR A 155 -1.47 3.05 20.48
N GLY A 156 -0.63 4.03 20.17
CA GLY A 156 -1.05 5.31 19.58
C GLY A 156 -1.74 5.11 18.23
N ILE A 157 -1.12 4.34 17.33
CA ILE A 157 -1.69 4.01 16.01
C ILE A 157 -3.08 3.37 16.18
N TYR A 158 -3.19 2.38 17.07
CA TYR A 158 -4.46 1.72 17.34
C TYR A 158 -5.53 2.68 17.89
N LYS A 159 -5.18 3.51 18.89
CA LYS A 159 -6.11 4.48 19.48
C LYS A 159 -6.67 5.43 18.43
N TYR A 160 -5.81 5.94 17.55
CA TYR A 160 -6.22 6.84 16.47
C TYR A 160 -7.28 6.20 15.55
N VAL A 161 -7.01 4.98 15.08
CA VAL A 161 -7.93 4.24 14.20
C VAL A 161 -9.21 3.86 14.94
N LYS A 162 -9.09 3.48 16.21
CA LYS A 162 -10.22 3.11 17.06
C LYS A 162 -11.15 4.30 17.30
N GLU A 163 -10.62 5.49 17.54
CA GLU A 163 -11.44 6.71 17.70
C GLU A 163 -12.28 6.98 16.45
N TYR A 164 -11.72 6.76 15.26
CA TYR A 164 -12.48 6.85 14.03
C TYR A 164 -13.58 5.77 13.96
N ALA A 165 -13.28 4.53 14.32
CA ALA A 165 -14.29 3.45 14.39
C ALA A 165 -15.42 3.79 15.39
N GLN A 166 -15.10 4.36 16.56
CA GLN A 166 -16.11 4.79 17.55
C GLN A 166 -17.01 5.91 17.03
N LYS A 167 -16.49 6.81 16.20
CA LYS A 167 -17.29 7.88 15.57
C LYS A 167 -18.12 7.37 14.38
N ASN A 168 -17.66 6.32 13.70
CA ASN A 168 -18.23 5.84 12.44
C ASN A 168 -18.82 4.43 12.51
N GLY A 169 -19.17 3.97 13.71
CA GLY A 169 -19.84 2.70 13.92
C GLY A 169 -20.23 2.48 15.35
N LYS A 170 -20.76 1.29 15.62
CA LYS A 170 -21.26 0.87 16.92
C LYS A 170 -20.59 -0.41 17.37
N PHE A 171 -20.30 -0.48 18.66
CA PHE A 171 -19.71 -1.66 19.28
C PHE A 171 -20.76 -2.40 20.08
N PHE A 172 -20.70 -3.73 20.06
CA PHE A 172 -21.57 -4.58 20.85
C PHE A 172 -20.73 -5.57 21.66
N TYR A 173 -21.15 -5.86 22.89
CA TYR A 173 -20.60 -6.93 23.72
C TYR A 173 -21.72 -7.84 24.16
N LYS A 174 -21.66 -9.13 23.79
CA LYS A 174 -22.74 -10.09 24.04
C LYS A 174 -24.13 -9.57 23.61
N GLY A 175 -24.18 -8.84 22.50
CA GLY A 175 -25.39 -8.28 21.91
C GLY A 175 -25.85 -6.92 22.47
N ASN A 176 -25.19 -6.36 23.49
CA ASN A 176 -25.54 -5.05 24.03
C ASN A 176 -24.61 -3.97 23.47
N GLU A 177 -25.15 -2.84 23.03
CA GLU A 177 -24.37 -1.70 22.55
C GLU A 177 -23.48 -1.18 23.70
N VAL A 178 -22.19 -1.02 23.42
CA VAL A 178 -21.18 -0.51 24.36
C VAL A 178 -20.40 0.62 23.70
N LEU A 179 -19.90 1.55 24.51
CA LEU A 179 -19.06 2.65 24.01
C LEU A 179 -17.66 2.16 23.59
N ASP A 180 -17.18 1.08 24.20
CA ASP A 180 -15.87 0.51 23.97
C ASP A 180 -15.80 -0.95 24.42
N GLY A 181 -14.83 -1.72 23.91
CA GLY A 181 -14.53 -3.08 24.35
C GLY A 181 -15.47 -4.15 23.78
N GLY A 182 -16.27 -3.80 22.76
CA GLY A 182 -17.15 -4.74 22.08
C GLY A 182 -16.43 -5.93 21.44
N ASP A 183 -17.11 -7.07 21.39
CA ASP A 183 -16.71 -8.24 20.62
C ASP A 183 -17.10 -8.12 19.14
N THR A 184 -18.06 -7.23 18.84
CA THR A 184 -18.61 -7.00 17.52
C THR A 184 -18.59 -5.52 17.20
N TYR A 185 -18.25 -5.17 15.96
CA TYR A 185 -18.32 -3.81 15.42
C TYR A 185 -19.24 -3.79 14.19
N VAL A 186 -20.11 -2.80 14.13
CA VAL A 186 -21.01 -2.54 12.99
C VAL A 186 -20.74 -1.13 12.49
N PRO A 187 -20.20 -0.94 11.27
CA PRO A 187 -19.97 0.38 10.72
C PRO A 187 -21.30 1.09 10.43
N ASN A 188 -21.31 2.42 10.59
CA ASN A 188 -22.44 3.27 10.19
C ASN A 188 -22.66 3.21 8.68
N ASP A 189 -21.57 3.10 7.91
CA ASP A 189 -21.58 2.90 6.47
C ASP A 189 -20.82 1.62 6.07
N PRO A 190 -21.52 0.52 5.76
CA PRO A 190 -20.88 -0.73 5.37
C PRO A 190 -20.25 -0.68 3.97
N ASP A 191 -20.53 0.34 3.14
CA ASP A 191 -19.94 0.54 1.82
C ASP A 191 -18.63 1.34 1.88
N GLU A 192 -18.35 2.07 2.97
CA GLU A 192 -17.08 2.82 3.16
C GLU A 192 -15.85 1.91 3.28
N TYR A 193 -14.79 2.24 2.54
CA TYR A 193 -13.50 1.57 2.62
C TYR A 193 -12.55 2.40 3.49
N VAL A 194 -12.21 1.86 4.66
CA VAL A 194 -11.19 2.44 5.55
C VAL A 194 -9.87 1.72 5.34
N ILE A 195 -8.84 2.46 4.98
CA ILE A 195 -7.48 1.97 4.71
C ILE A 195 -6.54 2.53 5.78
N VAL A 196 -5.75 1.65 6.39
CA VAL A 196 -4.73 2.01 7.39
C VAL A 196 -3.37 1.55 6.88
N LEU A 197 -2.46 2.51 6.63
CA LEU A 197 -1.09 2.25 6.23
C LEU A 197 -0.10 2.64 7.32
N THR A 198 0.92 1.81 7.53
CA THR A 198 2.09 2.18 8.34
C THR A 198 3.36 2.02 7.50
N ASP A 199 4.02 3.14 7.22
CA ASP A 199 5.23 3.22 6.40
C ASP A 199 6.38 3.86 7.21
N HIS A 200 7.32 3.08 7.76
CA HIS A 200 7.35 1.62 7.77
C HIS A 200 7.52 1.07 9.19
N ILE A 201 7.06 -0.17 9.40
CA ILE A 201 6.97 -0.73 10.76
C ILE A 201 8.31 -0.98 11.44
N ASN A 202 9.43 -0.94 10.71
CA ASN A 202 10.77 -0.99 11.29
C ASN A 202 11.18 0.32 12.00
N LEU A 203 10.37 1.39 11.93
CA LEU A 203 10.57 2.67 12.64
C LEU A 203 9.56 2.87 13.78
N LEU A 204 8.89 1.80 14.23
CA LEU A 204 7.97 1.92 15.36
C LEU A 204 8.72 2.23 16.64
N ASP A 205 8.16 3.16 17.41
CA ASP A 205 8.62 3.39 18.78
C ASP A 205 8.21 2.24 19.69
N THR A 206 9.10 1.90 20.62
CA THR A 206 8.82 0.93 21.68
C THR A 206 7.92 1.54 22.75
N GLU A 207 7.29 0.70 23.56
CA GLU A 207 6.40 1.14 24.64
C GLU A 207 6.50 0.20 25.84
N SER A 208 5.99 0.60 27.01
CA SER A 208 6.16 -0.16 28.26
C SER A 208 5.73 -1.63 28.19
N GLY A 209 4.76 -1.99 27.33
CA GLY A 209 4.30 -3.37 27.10
C GLY A 209 4.92 -4.06 25.87
N ALA A 210 5.86 -3.41 25.20
CA ALA A 210 6.59 -3.89 24.03
C ALA A 210 7.95 -3.16 23.95
N PRO A 211 8.89 -3.49 24.85
CA PRO A 211 10.14 -2.73 25.04
C PRO A 211 11.15 -2.88 23.90
N THR A 212 11.00 -3.88 23.04
CA THR A 212 11.82 -4.06 21.84
C THR A 212 11.06 -3.73 20.55
N LEU A 213 11.75 -3.33 19.48
CA LEU A 213 11.14 -3.09 18.17
C LEU A 213 10.38 -4.34 17.68
N ALA A 214 10.96 -5.54 17.86
CA ALA A 214 10.32 -6.78 17.47
C ALA A 214 9.00 -7.02 18.22
N GLU A 215 8.93 -6.72 19.50
CA GLU A 215 7.69 -6.79 20.29
C GLU A 215 6.70 -5.69 19.89
N ALA A 216 7.18 -4.48 19.59
CA ALA A 216 6.34 -3.37 19.12
C ALA A 216 5.68 -3.73 17.78
N MET A 217 6.45 -4.28 16.83
CA MET A 217 5.95 -4.82 15.57
C MET A 217 4.96 -5.96 15.79
N HIS A 218 5.23 -6.89 16.71
CA HIS A 218 4.32 -7.98 17.03
C HIS A 218 2.99 -7.46 17.61
N ARG A 219 3.07 -6.49 18.52
CA ARG A 219 1.89 -5.89 19.14
C ARG A 219 1.05 -5.12 18.11
N LEU A 220 1.68 -4.28 17.28
CA LEU A 220 0.98 -3.62 16.18
C LEU A 220 0.33 -4.66 15.27
N SER A 221 1.11 -5.61 14.76
CA SER A 221 0.65 -6.57 13.75
C SER A 221 -0.46 -7.49 14.26
N THR A 222 -0.21 -8.22 15.34
CA THR A 222 -1.14 -9.26 15.79
C THR A 222 -2.31 -8.64 16.56
N LYS A 223 -2.04 -7.77 17.54
CA LYS A 223 -3.09 -7.28 18.45
C LYS A 223 -3.90 -6.14 17.89
N TYR A 224 -3.33 -5.30 17.04
CA TYR A 224 -4.04 -4.11 16.57
C TYR A 224 -4.45 -4.24 15.11
N CYS A 225 -3.55 -4.59 14.20
CA CYS A 225 -3.89 -4.82 12.80
C CYS A 225 -4.80 -6.04 12.66
N LEU A 226 -4.33 -7.24 13.00
CA LEU A 226 -5.08 -8.48 12.76
C LEU A 226 -6.33 -8.59 13.65
N ASP A 227 -6.18 -8.55 14.98
CA ASP A 227 -7.30 -8.79 15.89
C ASP A 227 -8.36 -7.67 15.86
N ARG A 228 -7.95 -6.40 15.73
CA ARG A 228 -8.88 -5.26 15.79
C ARG A 228 -9.25 -4.74 14.41
N MET A 229 -8.31 -4.16 13.68
CA MET A 229 -8.61 -3.46 12.42
C MET A 229 -9.13 -4.41 11.34
N ILE A 230 -8.60 -5.63 11.27
CA ILE A 230 -9.03 -6.64 10.31
C ILE A 230 -10.22 -7.43 10.84
N ASN A 231 -10.05 -8.22 11.91
CA ASN A 231 -11.09 -9.16 12.34
C ASN A 231 -12.34 -8.44 12.88
N ALA A 232 -12.16 -7.40 13.71
CA ALA A 232 -13.30 -6.68 14.27
C ALA A 232 -13.85 -5.61 13.30
N TYR A 233 -13.00 -4.75 12.73
CA TYR A 233 -13.48 -3.58 11.97
C TYR A 233 -13.65 -3.85 10.46
N GLN A 234 -13.09 -4.93 9.94
CA GLN A 234 -13.07 -5.25 8.51
C GLN A 234 -12.43 -4.12 7.66
N TYR A 235 -11.47 -3.38 8.24
CA TYR A 235 -10.69 -2.37 7.52
C TYR A 235 -9.66 -3.05 6.60
N ILE A 236 -9.07 -2.26 5.70
CA ILE A 236 -7.91 -2.66 4.91
C ILE A 236 -6.67 -2.17 5.65
N VAL A 237 -5.71 -3.05 5.91
CA VAL A 237 -4.45 -2.67 6.57
C VAL A 237 -3.28 -3.00 5.65
N CYS A 238 -2.29 -2.12 5.57
CA CYS A 238 -1.00 -2.44 4.95
C CYS A 238 0.16 -1.95 5.81
N ASN A 239 1.10 -2.85 6.07
CA ASN A 239 2.37 -2.49 6.68
C ASN A 239 3.48 -2.59 5.65
N VAL A 240 4.24 -1.50 5.48
CA VAL A 240 5.51 -1.55 4.76
C VAL A 240 6.56 -2.15 5.71
N HIS A 241 7.20 -3.23 5.29
CA HIS A 241 8.13 -4.02 6.12
C HIS A 241 9.44 -4.22 5.37
N GLN A 242 10.54 -3.66 5.90
CA GLN A 242 11.85 -3.79 5.27
C GLN A 242 12.41 -5.23 5.35
N GLN A 243 13.23 -5.58 4.36
CA GLN A 243 14.06 -6.79 4.37
C GLN A 243 15.33 -6.55 5.22
N SER A 244 15.88 -7.60 5.84
CA SER A 244 17.15 -7.53 6.56
C SER A 244 18.32 -7.36 5.61
N THR A 245 19.27 -6.51 5.97
CA THR A 245 20.52 -6.29 5.21
C THR A 245 21.38 -7.55 5.13
N GLU A 246 21.32 -8.42 6.14
CA GLU A 246 21.98 -9.74 6.13
C GLU A 246 21.58 -10.60 4.92
N GLY A 247 20.36 -10.40 4.41
CA GLY A 247 19.86 -11.09 3.22
C GLY A 247 20.49 -10.61 1.91
N GLU A 248 21.31 -9.56 1.90
CA GLU A 248 22.05 -9.08 0.72
C GLU A 248 23.49 -9.66 0.61
N ASN A 249 23.95 -10.42 1.61
CA ASN A 249 25.34 -10.88 1.70
C ASN A 249 25.75 -11.90 0.62
N ALA A 250 26.99 -11.76 0.12
CA ALA A 250 27.58 -12.51 -1.01
C ALA A 250 27.49 -14.05 -0.92
N ASP A 251 27.48 -14.64 0.28
CA ASP A 251 27.38 -16.10 0.44
C ASP A 251 25.95 -16.63 0.29
N TYR A 252 24.91 -15.82 0.61
CA TYR A 252 23.52 -16.12 0.27
C TYR A 252 23.25 -15.99 -1.25
N ASN A 253 24.14 -15.30 -1.96
CA ASN A 253 23.96 -14.88 -3.35
C ASN A 253 24.26 -15.98 -4.38
N LYS A 254 24.88 -17.09 -3.98
CA LYS A 254 25.10 -18.25 -4.87
C LYS A 254 23.80 -18.97 -5.25
N PHE A 255 22.73 -18.82 -4.47
CA PHE A 255 21.47 -19.56 -4.68
C PHE A 255 20.22 -18.69 -4.87
N ASN A 256 20.17 -17.45 -4.34
CA ASN A 256 18.91 -16.68 -4.24
C ASN A 256 18.87 -15.30 -4.96
N GLN A 257 19.92 -14.90 -5.70
CA GLN A 257 19.93 -13.70 -6.54
C GLN A 257 19.41 -12.39 -5.87
N ASN A 258 19.63 -12.19 -4.56
CA ASN A 258 19.14 -11.01 -3.81
C ASN A 258 17.64 -10.73 -3.93
N ARG A 259 16.82 -11.78 -4.03
CA ARG A 259 15.36 -11.65 -4.10
C ARG A 259 14.77 -11.56 -2.71
N CYS A 260 13.78 -10.69 -2.57
CA CYS A 260 13.01 -10.56 -1.35
C CYS A 260 12.31 -11.88 -1.01
N SER A 261 12.32 -12.24 0.27
CA SER A 261 11.67 -13.45 0.76
C SER A 261 11.00 -13.21 2.11
N ILE A 262 10.14 -14.14 2.52
CA ILE A 262 9.54 -14.10 3.87
C ILE A 262 10.61 -14.33 4.94
N THR A 263 11.62 -15.15 4.66
CA THR A 263 12.66 -15.52 5.62
C THR A 263 13.64 -14.39 5.91
N THR A 264 13.74 -13.43 5.00
CA THR A 264 14.63 -12.26 5.06
C THR A 264 13.89 -10.99 5.50
N LEU A 265 12.66 -11.08 6.01
CA LEU A 265 11.99 -9.94 6.65
C LEU A 265 12.78 -9.47 7.89
N GLY A 266 13.07 -8.17 7.96
CA GLY A 266 13.87 -7.56 9.02
C GLY A 266 13.15 -7.48 10.36
N ASP A 267 13.92 -7.43 11.44
CA ASP A 267 13.51 -7.21 12.85
C ASP A 267 12.56 -8.26 13.47
N ASN A 268 11.45 -8.58 12.80
CA ASN A 268 10.52 -9.62 13.21
C ASN A 268 9.83 -10.31 12.03
N LYS A 269 10.45 -11.35 11.48
CA LYS A 269 9.84 -12.19 10.43
C LYS A 269 8.62 -13.01 10.89
N ARG A 270 8.37 -13.19 12.19
CA ARG A 270 7.25 -14.02 12.68
C ARG A 270 5.89 -13.41 12.36
N ILE A 271 5.81 -12.07 12.25
CA ILE A 271 4.58 -11.36 11.90
C ILE A 271 4.12 -11.63 10.46
N SER A 272 4.99 -12.20 9.61
CA SER A 272 4.60 -12.67 8.28
C SER A 272 3.44 -13.67 8.28
N ARG A 273 3.18 -14.32 9.42
CA ARG A 273 2.02 -15.21 9.63
C ARG A 273 0.71 -14.43 9.61
N ASP A 274 0.71 -13.18 10.07
CA ASP A 274 -0.46 -12.32 10.17
C ASP A 274 -0.85 -11.75 8.79
N TYR A 275 0.13 -11.46 7.93
CA TYR A 275 -0.13 -10.96 6.58
C TYR A 275 -0.97 -11.94 5.78
N GLN A 276 -2.06 -11.49 5.16
CA GLN A 276 -2.87 -12.30 4.25
C GLN A 276 -2.35 -12.20 2.82
N VAL A 277 -1.84 -11.04 2.42
CA VAL A 277 -1.19 -10.81 1.13
C VAL A 277 0.14 -10.10 1.37
N LEU A 278 1.24 -10.62 0.82
CA LEU A 278 2.57 -10.00 0.91
C LEU A 278 3.10 -9.76 -0.50
N PHE A 279 3.25 -8.49 -0.86
CA PHE A 279 3.92 -8.06 -2.07
C PHE A 279 5.40 -7.84 -1.81
N ALA A 280 6.25 -8.34 -2.70
CA ALA A 280 7.66 -8.09 -2.70
C ALA A 280 8.08 -7.40 -3.99
N LEU A 281 8.92 -6.38 -3.86
CA LEU A 281 9.45 -5.63 -4.99
C LEU A 281 10.97 -5.84 -5.06
N ASP A 282 11.46 -6.34 -6.19
CA ASP A 282 12.88 -6.53 -6.45
C ASP A 282 13.37 -5.50 -7.48
N ALA A 283 14.64 -5.07 -7.41
CA ALA A 283 15.30 -4.24 -8.43
C ALA A 283 16.46 -4.99 -9.09
N PRO A 284 16.21 -5.87 -10.07
CA PRO A 284 17.23 -6.76 -10.66
C PRO A 284 18.49 -6.04 -11.18
N HIS A 285 18.34 -4.81 -11.70
CA HIS A 285 19.47 -3.98 -12.14
C HIS A 285 20.53 -3.78 -11.04
N LYS A 286 20.14 -3.64 -9.76
CA LYS A 286 21.08 -3.44 -8.64
C LYS A 286 22.07 -4.60 -8.47
N TYR A 287 21.70 -5.78 -8.98
CA TYR A 287 22.47 -7.01 -8.81
C TYR A 287 22.95 -7.57 -10.15
N ASN A 288 22.98 -6.75 -11.21
CA ASN A 288 23.41 -7.14 -12.56
C ASN A 288 22.64 -8.34 -13.14
N ILE A 289 21.39 -8.54 -12.71
CA ILE A 289 20.52 -9.59 -13.25
C ILE A 289 19.97 -9.10 -14.59
N THR A 290 20.29 -9.81 -15.67
CA THR A 290 19.86 -9.47 -17.04
C THR A 290 18.53 -10.13 -17.43
N ASN A 291 18.19 -11.26 -16.81
CA ASN A 291 16.92 -11.97 -17.00
C ASN A 291 16.25 -12.24 -15.64
N ASP A 292 15.11 -11.60 -15.39
CA ASP A 292 14.28 -11.84 -14.22
C ASP A 292 13.07 -12.69 -14.62
N ARG A 293 13.14 -14.01 -14.42
CA ARG A 293 11.99 -14.94 -14.64
C ARG A 293 11.39 -14.84 -16.05
N GLY A 294 12.24 -14.64 -17.05
CA GLY A 294 11.87 -14.50 -18.46
C GLY A 294 11.55 -13.07 -18.89
N TYR A 295 11.72 -12.07 -18.03
CA TYR A 295 11.77 -10.66 -18.41
C TYR A 295 13.22 -10.28 -18.70
N ASP A 296 13.49 -9.83 -19.92
CA ASP A 296 14.76 -9.17 -20.25
C ASP A 296 14.77 -7.80 -19.58
N VAL A 297 15.66 -7.61 -18.61
CA VAL A 297 15.67 -6.42 -17.76
C VAL A 297 15.97 -5.15 -18.57
N ALA A 298 16.85 -5.22 -19.57
CA ALA A 298 17.18 -4.08 -20.41
C ALA A 298 15.98 -3.67 -21.28
N LEU A 299 15.35 -4.63 -21.95
CA LEU A 299 14.16 -4.39 -22.77
C LEU A 299 12.96 -3.93 -21.94
N CYS A 300 12.87 -4.40 -20.69
CA CYS A 300 11.78 -4.05 -19.77
C CYS A 300 12.02 -2.73 -19.00
N GLY A 301 12.97 -1.89 -19.41
CA GLY A 301 13.16 -0.55 -18.87
C GLY A 301 14.39 -0.37 -17.96
N GLY A 302 15.26 -1.37 -17.87
CA GLY A 302 16.56 -1.31 -17.21
C GLY A 302 16.45 -0.88 -15.75
N LEU A 303 17.00 0.29 -15.42
CA LEU A 303 16.98 0.87 -14.07
C LEU A 303 15.57 1.03 -13.49
N PHE A 304 14.55 1.19 -14.33
CA PHE A 304 13.16 1.38 -13.92
C PHE A 304 12.37 0.06 -13.85
N TYR A 305 12.94 -1.05 -14.28
CA TYR A 305 12.30 -2.35 -14.15
C TYR A 305 12.28 -2.79 -12.67
N ARG A 306 11.15 -3.36 -12.24
CA ARG A 306 10.98 -4.02 -10.96
C ARG A 306 10.31 -5.38 -11.12
N GLY A 307 10.81 -6.34 -10.36
CA GLY A 307 10.17 -7.63 -10.21
C GLY A 307 9.13 -7.56 -9.09
N LEU A 308 7.84 -7.55 -9.41
CA LEU A 308 6.77 -7.61 -8.41
C LEU A 308 6.36 -9.07 -8.18
N THR A 309 6.55 -9.57 -6.96
CA THR A 309 6.19 -10.95 -6.59
C THR A 309 5.15 -10.95 -5.48
N VAL A 310 4.07 -11.71 -5.64
CA VAL A 310 3.10 -11.98 -4.58
C VAL A 310 3.62 -13.15 -3.74
N LEU A 311 4.49 -12.88 -2.75
CA LEU A 311 5.13 -13.91 -1.92
C LEU A 311 4.14 -14.74 -1.10
N LYS A 312 3.06 -14.10 -0.64
CA LYS A 312 1.99 -14.74 0.11
C LYS A 312 0.66 -14.26 -0.42
N ASN A 313 -0.28 -15.18 -0.62
CA ASN A 313 -1.65 -14.87 -0.99
C ASN A 313 -2.58 -15.89 -0.33
N ARG A 314 -3.36 -15.46 0.68
CA ARG A 314 -4.31 -16.33 1.37
C ARG A 314 -5.51 -16.73 0.50
N PHE A 315 -5.80 -15.96 -0.54
CA PHE A 315 -7.02 -16.10 -1.34
C PHE A 315 -6.79 -16.73 -2.72
N GLY A 316 -5.54 -17.05 -3.06
CA GLY A 316 -5.18 -17.48 -4.40
C GLY A 316 -3.73 -17.94 -4.49
N PRO A 317 -3.16 -18.02 -5.70
CA PRO A 317 -1.81 -18.51 -5.88
C PRO A 317 -0.79 -17.54 -5.26
N ALA A 318 0.20 -18.12 -4.58
CA ALA A 318 1.38 -17.43 -4.06
C ALA A 318 2.59 -17.66 -4.98
N ASN A 319 3.65 -16.88 -4.78
CA ASN A 319 4.87 -16.85 -5.60
C ASN A 319 4.61 -16.56 -7.08
N VAL A 320 3.56 -15.81 -7.38
CA VAL A 320 3.28 -15.34 -8.75
C VAL A 320 4.02 -14.03 -8.99
N HIS A 321 4.67 -13.94 -10.14
CA HIS A 321 5.55 -12.84 -10.49
C HIS A 321 5.04 -12.06 -11.70
N VAL A 322 5.10 -10.74 -11.61
CA VAL A 322 4.67 -9.77 -12.62
C VAL A 322 5.80 -8.75 -12.79
N GLY A 323 6.27 -8.58 -14.02
CA GLY A 323 7.21 -7.51 -14.34
C GLY A 323 6.50 -6.16 -14.39
N VAL A 324 7.06 -5.14 -13.74
CA VAL A 324 6.54 -3.77 -13.77
C VAL A 324 7.66 -2.76 -14.02
N GLN A 325 7.33 -1.60 -14.59
CA GLN A 325 8.16 -0.41 -14.62
C GLN A 325 7.67 0.59 -13.59
N ILE A 326 8.60 1.17 -12.81
CA ILE A 326 8.30 2.26 -11.89
C ILE A 326 8.53 3.62 -12.59
N VAL A 327 7.63 4.57 -12.34
CA VAL A 327 7.86 6.01 -12.50
C VAL A 327 8.03 6.58 -11.10
N PRO A 328 9.28 6.75 -10.62
CA PRO A 328 9.53 6.98 -9.19
C PRO A 328 8.83 8.22 -8.64
N HIS A 329 8.98 9.37 -9.31
CA HIS A 329 8.39 10.63 -8.85
C HIS A 329 6.88 10.71 -9.13
N GLY A 330 6.42 9.96 -10.13
CA GLY A 330 5.00 9.78 -10.41
C GLY A 330 4.27 8.91 -9.37
N CYS A 331 5.00 8.18 -8.53
CA CYS A 331 4.46 7.09 -7.70
C CYS A 331 3.57 6.11 -8.50
N MET A 332 3.91 5.84 -9.77
CA MET A 332 3.13 4.98 -10.66
C MET A 332 3.91 3.74 -11.07
N PHE A 333 3.19 2.65 -11.29
CA PHE A 333 3.74 1.39 -11.78
C PHE A 333 2.95 0.91 -12.98
N PHE A 334 3.66 0.48 -14.02
CA PHE A 334 3.06 -0.03 -15.25
C PHE A 334 3.51 -1.47 -15.49
N GLU A 335 2.58 -2.34 -15.80
CA GLU A 335 2.91 -3.72 -16.14
C GLU A 335 3.67 -3.82 -17.47
N VAL A 336 4.74 -4.61 -17.48
CA VAL A 336 5.51 -4.90 -18.70
C VAL A 336 5.39 -6.35 -19.13
N GLU A 337 5.23 -6.59 -20.42
CA GLU A 337 5.29 -7.90 -21.04
C GLU A 337 6.74 -8.41 -21.13
N LYS A 338 6.91 -9.73 -21.27
CA LYS A 338 8.25 -10.34 -21.39
C LYS A 338 9.03 -9.88 -22.62
N ASN A 339 8.34 -9.37 -23.63
CA ASN A 339 8.92 -8.77 -24.84
C ASN A 339 9.30 -7.28 -24.67
N GLY A 340 9.18 -6.71 -23.45
CA GLY A 340 9.47 -5.31 -23.16
C GLY A 340 8.33 -4.33 -23.40
N LYS A 341 7.19 -4.76 -23.96
CA LYS A 341 6.03 -3.88 -24.17
C LYS A 341 5.43 -3.46 -22.84
N VAL A 342 5.27 -2.15 -22.65
CA VAL A 342 4.67 -1.55 -21.47
C VAL A 342 3.18 -1.37 -21.72
N ASN A 343 2.34 -1.94 -20.85
CA ASN A 343 0.91 -1.67 -20.90
C ASN A 343 0.62 -0.37 -20.11
N LYS A 344 0.63 0.76 -20.81
CA LYS A 344 0.26 2.07 -20.25
C LYS A 344 -1.25 2.27 -20.27
N THR A 345 -2.01 1.39 -19.63
CA THR A 345 -3.41 1.70 -19.29
C THR A 345 -3.45 2.59 -18.06
N CYS A 346 -4.19 3.69 -18.19
CA CYS A 346 -4.08 4.96 -17.46
C CYS A 346 -4.11 4.89 -15.93
#